data_AF-A0A562MF49-F1
#
_entry.id   AF-A0A562MF49-F1
#
_cell.length_a   1.000
_cell.length_b   1.000
_cell.length_c   1.000
_cell.angle_alpha   90.00
_cell.angle_beta   90.00
_cell.angle_gamma   90.00
#
_symmetry.space_group_name_H-M   'P 1'
#
loop_
_entity.id
_entity.type
_entity.pdbx_description
1 polymer ?
#
loop_
_entity_poly.entity_id
_entity_poly.type
_entity_poly.pdbx_seq_one_letter_code
_entity_poly.pdbx_strand_id
1 'polypeptide(L)'
;MARLVATILYAAAATFSAAPAMAAEQCAARGDMIKALGEKFHENPTALGVVNSNVIVEVFVSDQGTWTILASDTRGQSCVVSVGEGWESALKAAALPGT
;
A
#
# COMPACT_ATOMS: atom_id res chain seq x y z
N MET A 1 -64.63 -20.98 12.48
CA MET A 1 -64.38 -19.98 11.41
C MET A 1 -63.02 -19.35 11.66
N ALA A 2 -61.97 -20.01 11.16
CA ALA A 2 -60.58 -19.64 11.42
C ALA A 2 -60.20 -18.45 10.53
N ARG A 3 -59.86 -17.33 11.14
CA ARG A 3 -59.25 -16.18 10.45
C ARG A 3 -57.80 -16.52 10.15
N LEU A 4 -57.56 -17.10 8.97
CA LEU A 4 -56.21 -17.22 8.41
C LEU A 4 -55.78 -15.85 7.90
N VAL A 5 -55.20 -15.05 8.78
CA VAL A 5 -54.48 -13.83 8.40
C VAL A 5 -53.14 -14.28 7.81
N ALA A 6 -53.08 -14.41 6.50
CA ALA A 6 -51.85 -14.70 5.77
C ALA A 6 -50.92 -13.48 5.87
N THR A 7 -50.00 -13.51 6.83
CA THR A 7 -48.97 -12.49 6.99
C THR A 7 -47.90 -12.72 5.92
N ILE A 8 -47.98 -11.97 4.82
CA ILE A 8 -46.95 -11.95 3.78
C ILE A 8 -45.72 -11.24 4.37
N LEU A 9 -44.70 -12.01 4.75
CA LEU A 9 -43.38 -11.50 5.15
C LEU A 9 -42.69 -10.96 3.89
N TYR A 10 -42.75 -9.64 3.70
CA TYR A 10 -42.01 -8.94 2.66
C TYR A 10 -40.53 -8.93 3.05
N ALA A 11 -39.75 -9.85 2.49
CA ALA A 11 -38.29 -9.86 2.64
C ALA A 11 -37.72 -8.64 1.89
N ALA A 12 -37.46 -7.55 2.60
CA ALA A 12 -36.73 -6.42 2.06
C ALA A 12 -35.29 -6.86 1.78
N ALA A 13 -34.98 -7.14 0.51
CA ALA A 13 -33.62 -7.36 0.05
C ALA A 13 -32.86 -6.04 0.14
N ALA A 14 -32.17 -5.81 1.26
CA ALA A 14 -31.23 -4.71 1.39
C ALA A 14 -30.03 -4.97 0.47
N THR A 15 -30.00 -4.31 -0.68
CA THR A 15 -28.84 -4.31 -1.58
C THR A 15 -27.74 -3.48 -0.93
N PHE A 16 -26.86 -4.14 -0.17
CA PHE A 16 -25.64 -3.53 0.35
C PHE A 16 -24.70 -3.25 -0.83
N SER A 17 -24.67 -2.00 -1.29
CA SER A 17 -23.67 -1.56 -2.27
C SER A 17 -22.36 -1.34 -1.52
N ALA A 18 -21.45 -2.31 -1.58
CA ALA A 18 -20.09 -2.12 -1.08
C ALA A 18 -19.37 -1.13 -2.01
N ALA A 19 -19.16 0.10 -1.54
CA ALA A 19 -18.25 1.02 -2.21
C ALA A 19 -16.83 0.42 -2.17
N PRO A 20 -16.07 0.46 -3.27
CA PRO A 20 -14.68 0.00 -3.24
C PRO A 20 -13.91 0.83 -2.22
N ALA A 21 -13.29 0.17 -1.24
CA ALA A 21 -12.36 0.81 -0.33
C ALA A 21 -11.11 1.18 -1.14
N MET A 22 -11.07 2.42 -1.63
CA MET A 22 -9.82 2.96 -2.14
C MET A 22 -8.91 3.14 -0.93
N ALA A 23 -7.81 2.39 -0.86
CA ALA A 23 -6.76 2.66 0.12
C ALA A 23 -6.38 4.12 -0.05
N ALA A 24 -6.67 4.94 0.96
CA ALA A 24 -6.29 6.35 0.93
C ALA A 24 -4.78 6.40 0.73
N GLU A 25 -4.31 7.10 -0.30
CA GLU A 25 -2.87 7.27 -0.53
C GLU A 25 -2.29 7.93 0.71
N GLN A 26 -1.47 7.18 1.45
CA GLN A 26 -0.83 7.67 2.66
C GLN A 26 0.34 8.54 2.26
N CYS A 27 0.05 9.82 2.05
CA CYS A 27 1.02 10.82 1.66
C CYS A 27 1.36 11.76 2.82
N ALA A 28 2.62 12.12 2.96
CA ALA A 28 3.08 13.16 3.88
C ALA A 28 4.34 13.83 3.34
N ALA A 29 4.90 14.79 4.08
CA ALA A 29 6.22 15.33 3.76
C ALA A 29 7.24 14.19 3.83
N ARG A 30 8.16 14.13 2.85
CA ARG A 30 9.17 13.07 2.74
C ARG A 30 9.97 12.91 4.03
N GLY A 31 10.33 14.01 4.67
CA GLY A 31 11.07 13.99 5.94
C GLY A 31 10.31 13.28 7.06
N ASP A 32 8.99 13.50 7.17
CA ASP A 32 8.15 12.86 8.17
C ASP A 32 7.99 11.36 7.89
N MET A 33 7.86 10.99 6.61
CA MET A 33 7.80 9.59 6.19
C MET A 33 9.09 8.86 6.54
N ILE A 34 10.25 9.39 6.13
CA ILE A 34 11.56 8.78 6.41
C ILE A 34 11.79 8.66 7.92
N LYS A 35 11.44 9.71 8.68
CA LYS A 35 11.53 9.68 10.14
C LYS A 35 10.66 8.57 10.72
N ALA A 36 9.40 8.48 10.31
CA ALA A 36 8.48 7.46 10.80
C ALA A 36 8.94 6.04 10.43
N LEU A 37 9.44 5.84 9.20
CA LEU A 37 9.99 4.55 8.76
C LEU A 37 11.22 4.13 9.57
N GLY A 38 12.16 5.05 9.80
CA GLY A 38 13.35 4.77 10.60
C GLY A 38 13.06 4.55 12.09
N GLU A 39 12.16 5.35 12.69
CA GLU A 39 11.87 5.26 14.12
C GLU A 39 10.95 4.10 14.50
N LYS A 40 9.94 3.78 13.66
CA LYS A 40 8.91 2.79 13.99
C LYS A 40 9.20 1.41 13.39
N PHE A 41 9.74 1.37 12.18
CA PHE A 41 9.96 0.12 11.44
C PHE A 41 11.44 -0.23 11.31
N HIS A 42 12.34 0.68 11.74
CA HIS A 42 13.79 0.53 11.56
C HIS A 42 14.18 0.33 10.09
N GLU A 43 13.38 0.88 9.19
CA GLU A 43 13.61 0.79 7.75
C GLU A 43 14.51 1.93 7.29
N ASN A 44 15.53 1.58 6.51
CA ASN A 44 16.50 2.52 5.95
C ASN A 44 16.46 2.48 4.42
N PRO A 45 16.70 3.62 3.73
CA PRO A 45 16.71 3.65 2.27
C PRO A 45 17.80 2.73 1.72
N THR A 46 17.38 1.78 0.89
CA THR A 46 18.25 0.74 0.30
C THR A 46 18.37 0.89 -1.22
N ALA A 47 17.35 1.44 -1.88
CA ALA A 47 17.38 1.70 -3.31
C ALA A 47 16.58 2.95 -3.67
N LEU A 48 16.94 3.57 -4.80
CA LEU A 48 16.24 4.71 -5.39
C LEU A 48 16.25 4.58 -6.91
N GLY A 49 15.11 4.87 -7.54
CA GLY A 49 14.97 4.90 -8.99
C GLY A 49 14.28 6.18 -9.44
N VAL A 50 14.74 6.76 -10.56
CA VAL A 50 14.04 7.87 -11.21
C VAL A 50 12.95 7.31 -12.11
N VAL A 51 11.70 7.69 -11.87
CA VAL A 51 10.59 7.32 -12.76
C VAL A 51 10.51 8.30 -13.92
N ASN A 52 10.58 9.60 -13.60
CA ASN A 52 10.63 10.70 -14.57
C ASN A 52 11.18 11.96 -13.88
N SER A 53 11.17 13.10 -14.58
CA SER A 53 11.69 14.38 -14.08
C SER A 53 11.03 14.90 -12.80
N ASN A 54 9.85 14.40 -12.43
CA ASN A 54 9.06 14.88 -11.31
C ASN A 54 8.92 13.87 -10.16
N VAL A 55 9.28 12.60 -10.37
CA VAL A 55 9.00 11.53 -9.42
C VAL A 55 10.18 10.56 -9.34
N ILE A 56 10.56 10.26 -8.10
CA ILE A 56 11.44 9.14 -7.76
C ILE A 56 10.64 8.07 -7.02
N VAL A 57 11.12 6.83 -7.10
CA VAL A 57 10.70 5.73 -6.24
C VAL A 57 11.84 5.40 -5.30
N GLU A 58 11.52 5.17 -4.04
CA GLU A 58 12.46 4.88 -2.97
C GLU A 58 12.04 3.60 -2.27
N VAL A 59 13.00 2.73 -1.98
CA VAL A 59 12.77 1.47 -1.26
C VAL A 59 13.48 1.57 0.08
N PHE A 60 12.72 1.34 1.16
CA PHE A 60 13.19 1.31 2.53
C PHE A 60 13.06 -0.12 3.06
N VAL A 61 14.08 -0.59 3.78
CA VAL A 61 14.17 -1.97 4.25
C VAL A 61 14.77 -1.99 5.65
N SER A 62 14.24 -2.83 6.53
CA SER A 62 14.81 -3.10 7.86
C SER A 62 15.64 -4.37 7.86
N ASP A 63 16.53 -4.52 8.84
CA ASP A 63 17.30 -5.76 9.03
C ASP A 63 16.41 -6.98 9.33
N GLN A 64 15.17 -6.75 9.79
CA GLN A 64 14.18 -7.79 10.03
C GLN A 64 13.36 -8.14 8.78
N GLY A 65 13.61 -7.46 7.65
CA GLY A 65 12.99 -7.74 6.37
C GLY A 65 11.63 -7.06 6.15
N THR A 66 11.21 -6.14 7.03
CA THR A 66 10.10 -5.22 6.69
C THR A 66 10.55 -4.26 5.61
N TRP A 67 9.62 -3.82 4.76
CA TRP A 67 9.93 -2.90 3.68
C TRP A 67 8.77 -1.99 3.31
N THR A 68 9.13 -0.81 2.81
CA THR A 68 8.19 0.20 2.30
C THR A 68 8.72 0.78 0.99
N ILE A 69 7.83 0.96 0.01
CA ILE A 69 8.12 1.68 -1.24
C ILE A 69 7.38 3.01 -1.21
N LEU A 70 8.13 4.11 -1.36
CA LEU A 70 7.58 5.45 -1.50
C LEU A 70 7.73 5.95 -2.93
N ALA A 71 6.76 6.71 -3.41
CA ALA A 71 6.91 7.60 -4.56
C ALA A 71 7.02 9.03 -4.04
N SER A 72 8.11 9.72 -4.38
CA SER A 72 8.40 11.07 -3.90
C SER A 72 8.48 12.05 -5.05
N ASP A 73 7.76 13.15 -4.93
CA ASP A 73 7.75 14.22 -5.92
C ASP A 73 8.82 15.29 -5.65
N THR A 74 9.03 16.18 -6.61
CA THR A 74 9.99 17.29 -6.51
C THR A 74 9.57 18.39 -5.52
N ARG A 75 8.34 18.35 -5.00
CA ARG A 75 7.83 19.26 -3.95
C ARG A 75 8.08 18.70 -2.55
N GLY A 76 8.67 17.52 -2.44
CA GLY A 76 8.98 16.87 -1.17
C GLY A 76 7.80 16.15 -0.54
N GLN A 77 6.73 15.86 -1.32
CA GLN A 77 5.66 14.98 -0.90
C GLN A 77 6.02 13.54 -1.26
N SER A 78 5.82 12.62 -0.31
CA SER A 78 6.02 11.18 -0.51
C SER A 78 4.74 10.43 -0.19
N CYS A 79 4.37 9.50 -1.05
CA CYS A 79 3.21 8.64 -0.88
C CYS A 79 3.63 7.17 -0.81
N VAL A 80 3.01 6.41 0.09
CA VAL A 80 3.20 4.95 0.15
C VAL A 80 2.63 4.32 -1.12
N VAL A 81 3.50 3.63 -1.86
CA VAL A 81 3.12 2.81 -3.04
C VAL A 81 2.79 1.39 -2.60
N SER A 82 3.62 0.84 -1.70
CA SER A 82 3.44 -0.52 -1.18
C SER A 82 4.24 -0.71 0.12
N VAL A 83 3.83 -1.70 0.91
CA VAL A 83 4.47 -2.11 2.17
C VAL A 83 4.44 -3.63 2.28
N GLY A 84 5.36 -4.20 3.03
CA GLY A 84 5.34 -5.62 3.31
C GLY A 84 6.47 -6.09 4.22
N GLU A 85 6.67 -7.41 4.22
CA GLU A 85 7.69 -8.12 4.98
C GLU A 85 8.43 -9.11 4.07
N GLY A 86 9.45 -9.79 4.60
CA GLY A 86 10.20 -10.82 3.89
C GLY A 86 11.08 -10.29 2.77
N TRP A 87 11.63 -9.08 2.89
CA TRP A 87 12.56 -8.54 1.89
C TRP A 87 13.83 -9.39 1.78
N GLU A 88 14.19 -9.78 0.56
CA GLU A 88 15.43 -10.49 0.25
C GLU A 88 16.38 -9.60 -0.56
N SER A 89 17.49 -9.17 0.06
CA SER A 89 18.46 -8.26 -0.58
C SER A 89 19.31 -8.92 -1.67
N ALA A 90 19.32 -10.26 -1.72
CA ALA A 90 20.20 -11.04 -2.57
C ALA A 90 19.38 -11.91 -3.54
N LEU A 91 18.81 -11.30 -4.57
CA LEU A 91 18.44 -12.07 -5.76
C LEU A 91 19.74 -12.45 -6.47
N LYS A 92 20.14 -13.73 -6.41
CA LYS A 92 21.04 -14.28 -7.43
C LYS A 92 20.36 -14.00 -8.77
N ALA A 93 20.96 -13.14 -9.59
CA ALA A 93 20.40 -12.77 -10.88
C ALA A 93 20.06 -14.04 -11.66
N ALA A 94 18.77 -14.35 -11.77
CA ALA A 94 18.32 -15.23 -12.81
C ALA A 94 18.54 -14.46 -14.11
N ALA A 95 19.33 -15.03 -15.02
CA ALA A 95 19.49 -14.45 -16.34
C ALA A 95 18.09 -14.21 -16.94
N LEU A 96 17.81 -12.97 -17.33
CA LEU A 96 16.58 -12.68 -18.04
C LEU A 96 16.65 -13.39 -19.39
N PRO A 97 15.59 -14.11 -19.81
CA PRO A 97 15.58 -14.71 -21.14
C PRO A 97 15.75 -13.62 -22.20
N GLY A 98 16.80 -13.74 -23.04
CA GLY A 98 17.00 -12.86 -24.19
C GLY A 98 17.82 -11.59 -23.97
N THR A 99 18.62 -11.51 -22.89
CA THR A 99 19.77 -10.59 -22.83
C THR A 99 21.02 -11.23 -23.41
#